data_AF-A0A935IMZ9-F1
#
_entry.id   AF-A0A935IMZ9-F1
#
_cell.length_a   1.000
_cell.length_b   1.000
_cell.length_c   1.000
_cell.angle_alpha   90.00
_cell.angle_beta   90.00
_cell.angle_gamma   90.00
#
_symmetry.space_group_name_H-M   'P 1'
#
loop_
_entity.id
_entity.type
_entity.pdbx_description
1 polymer ?
#
loop_
_entity_poly.entity_id
_entity_poly.type
_entity_poly.pdbx_seq_one_letter_code
_entity_poly.pdbx_strand_id
1 'polypeptide(L)'
;LWRSAVGPNPTLGPVETPPFYAMTIHPGDLGTTGGIKTDVHARVVATDGGVVPGLYAVGNCSASAIAGTYPGPGSTLGPATTFAYIAARHVTQAGA
;
A
#
# COMPACT_ATOMS: atom_id res chain seq x y z
N LEU A 1 24.71 0.21 0.96
CA LEU A 1 25.33 0.36 -0.39
C LEU A 1 25.31 1.82 -0.87
N TRP A 2 25.53 2.80 0.02
CA TRP A 2 25.68 4.20 -0.37
C TRP A 2 27.03 4.70 0.18
N ARG A 3 27.99 4.87 -0.71
CA ARG A 3 29.21 5.63 -0.44
C ARG A 3 29.39 6.49 -1.68
N SER A 4 29.38 7.80 -1.53
CA SER A 4 29.97 8.65 -2.56
C SER A 4 31.48 8.59 -2.36
N ALA A 5 32.14 7.74 -3.14
CA ALA A 5 33.57 7.50 -3.08
C ALA A 5 34.31 8.16 -4.25
N VAL A 6 34.01 9.44 -4.50
CA VAL A 6 34.55 10.35 -5.54
C VAL A 6 33.72 10.42 -6.83
N GLY A 7 33.21 11.63 -7.11
CA GLY A 7 32.41 12.02 -8.28
C GLY A 7 31.35 13.08 -7.91
N PRO A 8 30.93 13.97 -8.83
CA PRO A 8 29.83 14.91 -8.57
C PRO A 8 28.54 14.16 -8.20
N ASN A 9 27.63 14.81 -7.47
CA ASN A 9 26.38 14.18 -7.03
C ASN A 9 25.60 13.61 -8.24
N PRO A 10 25.35 12.30 -8.32
CA PRO A 10 24.71 11.68 -9.49
C PRO A 10 23.26 12.13 -9.71
N THR A 11 22.63 12.80 -8.73
CA THR A 11 21.27 13.33 -8.85
C THR A 11 21.22 14.84 -9.17
N LEU A 12 22.36 15.50 -9.40
CA LEU A 12 22.44 16.93 -9.71
C LEU A 12 23.21 17.17 -11.01
N GLY A 13 22.66 18.01 -11.89
CA GLY A 13 23.30 18.43 -13.12
C GLY A 13 22.71 19.75 -13.64
N PRO A 14 23.43 20.48 -14.52
CA PRO A 14 22.94 21.73 -15.09
C PRO A 14 21.81 21.48 -16.10
N VAL A 15 20.89 22.45 -16.21
CA VAL A 15 19.83 22.49 -17.23
C VAL A 15 20.21 23.55 -18.26
N GLU A 16 20.87 23.15 -19.34
CA GLU A 16 21.55 24.08 -20.26
C GLU A 16 21.15 23.96 -21.73
N THR A 17 20.66 22.79 -22.16
CA THR A 17 20.35 22.54 -23.57
C THR A 17 18.84 22.71 -23.83
N PRO A 18 18.44 23.63 -24.73
CA PRO A 18 17.03 23.81 -25.11
C PRO A 18 16.54 22.68 -26.06
N PRO A 19 15.21 22.52 -26.24
CA PRO A 19 14.13 23.32 -25.67
C PRO A 19 13.86 22.99 -24.19
N PHE A 20 13.54 24.02 -23.41
CA PHE A 20 13.17 23.86 -22.01
C PHE A 20 11.69 23.53 -21.87
N TYR A 21 11.35 22.71 -20.87
CA TYR A 21 9.99 22.27 -20.59
C TYR A 21 9.60 22.63 -19.15
N ALA A 22 8.31 22.89 -18.96
CA ALA A 22 7.71 23.10 -17.64
C ALA A 22 6.38 22.35 -17.56
N MET A 23 6.05 21.86 -16.37
CA MET A 23 4.76 21.25 -16.07
C MET A 23 4.27 21.72 -14.70
N THR A 24 2.96 21.90 -14.57
CA THR A 24 2.34 22.18 -13.28
C THR A 24 2.25 20.89 -12.47
N ILE A 25 2.66 20.93 -11.21
CA ILE A 25 2.59 19.81 -10.27
C ILE A 25 1.60 20.17 -9.17
N HIS A 26 0.62 19.30 -8.95
CA HIS A 26 -0.36 19.41 -7.86
C HIS A 26 -0.20 18.23 -6.90
N PRO A 27 -0.53 18.41 -5.60
CA PRO A 27 -0.63 17.30 -4.67
C PRO A 27 -1.69 16.30 -5.16
N GLY A 28 -1.29 15.03 -5.30
CA GLY A 28 -2.18 13.90 -5.58
C GLY A 28 -2.12 12.89 -4.44
N ASP A 29 -3.12 12.01 -4.39
CA ASP A 29 -3.16 10.88 -3.47
C ASP A 29 -3.09 9.55 -4.24
N LEU A 30 -2.50 8.54 -3.61
CA LEU A 30 -2.39 7.19 -4.17
C LEU A 30 -3.43 6.23 -3.59
N GLY A 31 -4.18 6.65 -2.58
CA GLY A 31 -5.23 5.90 -1.91
C GLY A 31 -5.24 6.16 -0.41
N THR A 32 -6.39 5.89 0.20
CA THR A 32 -6.57 6.03 1.64
C THR A 32 -5.94 4.86 2.41
N THR A 33 -5.42 5.14 3.61
CA THR A 33 -4.93 4.10 4.53
C THR A 33 -5.97 3.65 5.56
N GLY A 34 -7.11 4.34 5.65
CA GLY A 34 -8.28 3.90 6.42
C GLY A 34 -9.03 2.77 5.72
N GLY A 35 -10.13 2.32 6.31
CA GLY A 35 -10.99 1.29 5.73
C GLY A 35 -11.67 0.45 6.79
N ILE A 36 -12.23 -0.68 6.36
CA ILE A 36 -12.91 -1.64 7.23
C ILE A 36 -11.87 -2.34 8.11
N LYS A 37 -12.12 -2.43 9.42
CA LYS A 37 -11.28 -3.19 10.34
C LYS A 37 -11.36 -4.68 10.01
N THR A 38 -10.21 -5.33 9.88
CA THR A 38 -10.13 -6.78 9.62
C THR A 38 -9.20 -7.46 10.61
N ASP A 39 -9.38 -8.77 10.78
CA ASP A 39 -8.44 -9.60 11.54
C ASP A 39 -7.31 -10.17 10.65
N VAL A 40 -6.49 -11.05 11.23
CA VAL A 40 -5.36 -11.70 10.55
C VAL A 40 -5.77 -12.63 9.40
N HIS A 41 -7.05 -12.97 9.28
CA HIS A 41 -7.62 -13.77 8.20
C HIS A 41 -8.36 -12.91 7.17
N ALA A 42 -8.22 -11.58 7.25
CA ALA A 42 -8.90 -10.59 6.43
C ALA A 42 -10.43 -10.59 6.58
N ARG A 43 -10.97 -11.18 7.66
CA ARG A 43 -12.41 -11.16 7.95
C ARG A 43 -12.79 -9.81 8.53
N VAL A 44 -13.96 -9.32 8.16
CA VAL A 44 -14.46 -8.04 8.67
C VAL A 44 -14.81 -8.15 10.15
N VAL A 45 -14.30 -7.21 10.94
CA VAL A 45 -14.59 -7.08 12.37
C VAL A 45 -15.70 -6.05 12.54
N ALA A 46 -16.82 -6.48 13.12
CA ALA A 46 -17.94 -5.64 13.48
C ALA A 46 -17.57 -4.64 14.60
N THR A 47 -18.41 -3.62 14.77
CA THR A 47 -18.18 -2.56 15.76
C THR A 47 -18.24 -3.03 17.21
N ASP A 48 -18.92 -4.15 17.47
CA ASP A 48 -18.97 -4.83 18.78
C ASP A 48 -17.76 -5.75 19.03
N GLY A 49 -16.84 -5.89 18.06
CA GLY A 49 -15.65 -6.71 18.14
C GLY A 49 -15.80 -8.14 17.60
N GLY A 50 -17.01 -8.56 17.21
CA GLY A 50 -17.26 -9.85 16.58
C GLY A 50 -16.79 -9.90 15.12
N VAL A 51 -16.68 -11.10 14.55
CA VAL A 51 -16.42 -11.26 13.12
C VAL A 51 -17.75 -11.33 12.37
N VAL A 52 -17.87 -10.64 11.23
CA VAL A 52 -19.04 -10.75 10.34
C VAL A 52 -18.89 -12.00 9.46
N PRO A 53 -19.76 -13.03 9.61
CA PRO A 53 -19.59 -14.28 8.88
C PRO A 53 -19.66 -14.10 7.37
N GLY A 54 -18.70 -14.70 6.64
CA GLY A 54 -18.66 -14.67 5.17
C GLY A 54 -18.19 -13.35 4.56
N LEU A 55 -17.91 -12.32 5.35
CA LEU A 55 -17.48 -11.01 4.85
C LEU A 55 -15.98 -10.77 5.06
N TYR A 56 -15.29 -10.42 3.98
CA TYR A 56 -13.86 -10.16 3.95
C TYR A 56 -13.58 -8.81 3.28
N ALA A 57 -12.51 -8.14 3.70
CA ALA A 57 -12.04 -6.91 3.08
C ALA A 57 -10.52 -6.94 2.92
N VAL A 58 -10.01 -6.45 1.80
CA VAL A 58 -8.57 -6.45 1.48
C VAL A 58 -8.20 -5.19 0.71
N GLY A 59 -6.89 -4.88 0.65
CA GLY A 59 -6.38 -3.71 -0.06
C GLY A 59 -6.94 -2.41 0.51
N ASN A 60 -7.23 -1.44 -0.36
CA ASN A 60 -7.71 -0.12 0.06
C ASN A 60 -9.12 -0.13 0.67
N CYS A 61 -9.86 -1.24 0.59
CA CYS A 61 -11.13 -1.40 1.29
C CYS A 61 -10.94 -1.72 2.79
N SER A 62 -9.81 -2.32 3.16
CA SER A 62 -9.45 -2.65 4.54
C SER A 62 -8.58 -1.55 5.15
N ALA A 63 -8.69 -1.34 6.46
CA ALA A 63 -7.77 -0.49 7.18
C ALA A 63 -6.33 -1.02 7.03
N SER A 64 -5.42 -0.17 6.57
CA SER A 64 -4.05 -0.56 6.26
C SER A 64 -3.29 -0.96 7.52
N ALA A 65 -2.62 -2.11 7.49
CA ALA A 65 -1.74 -2.55 8.58
C ALA A 65 -0.52 -1.64 8.79
N ILE A 66 -0.20 -0.79 7.82
CA ILE A 66 0.93 0.15 7.82
C ILE A 66 0.44 1.62 7.82
N ALA A 67 -0.79 1.87 8.27
CA ALA A 67 -1.40 3.19 8.26
C ALA A 67 -0.49 4.28 8.86
N GLY A 68 -0.54 5.47 8.27
CA GLY A 68 0.29 6.62 8.66
C GLY A 68 1.72 6.62 8.10
N THR A 69 2.14 5.59 7.36
CA THR A 69 3.45 5.56 6.69
C THR A 69 3.35 4.97 5.29
N TYR A 70 4.38 5.19 4.46
CA TYR A 70 4.57 4.51 3.19
C TYR A 70 5.98 3.86 3.20
N PRO A 71 6.08 2.60 3.66
CA PRO A 71 7.36 1.91 3.87
C PRO A 71 8.22 1.77 2.61
N GLY A 72 7.60 1.73 1.42
CA GLY A 72 8.31 1.63 0.16
C GLY A 72 7.43 1.39 -1.06
N PRO A 73 8.02 1.33 -2.25
CA PRO A 73 7.29 1.02 -3.47
C PRO A 73 6.60 -0.34 -3.34
N GLY A 74 5.33 -0.42 -3.74
CA GLY A 74 4.53 -1.64 -3.65
C GLY A 74 3.81 -1.84 -2.32
N SER A 75 3.90 -0.90 -1.37
CA SER A 75 3.21 -0.96 -0.08
C SER A 75 1.68 -1.03 -0.17
N THR A 76 1.07 -0.70 -1.30
CA THR A 76 -0.37 -0.91 -1.54
C THR A 76 -0.65 -2.32 -2.06
N LEU A 77 -0.01 -2.69 -3.16
CA LEU A 77 -0.30 -3.94 -3.87
C LEU A 77 0.19 -5.18 -3.13
N GLY A 78 1.36 -5.11 -2.48
CA GLY A 78 1.95 -6.24 -1.74
C GLY A 78 1.04 -6.74 -0.61
N PRO A 79 0.62 -5.88 0.33
CA PRO A 79 -0.34 -6.25 1.36
C PRO A 79 -1.70 -6.66 0.77
N ALA A 80 -2.20 -5.96 -0.25
CA ALA A 80 -3.49 -6.28 -0.87
C ALA A 80 -3.53 -7.72 -1.41
N THR A 81 -2.52 -8.13 -2.19
CA THR A 81 -2.45 -9.49 -2.76
C THR A 81 -2.19 -10.55 -1.69
N THR A 82 -1.39 -10.22 -0.67
CA THR A 82 -1.11 -11.12 0.45
C THR A 82 -2.39 -11.41 1.26
N PHE A 83 -3.13 -10.38 1.67
CA PHE A 83 -4.38 -10.56 2.41
C PHE A 83 -5.48 -11.15 1.55
N ALA A 84 -5.53 -10.88 0.25
CA ALA A 84 -6.44 -11.57 -0.67
C ALA A 84 -6.17 -13.08 -0.72
N TYR A 85 -4.90 -13.49 -0.78
CA TYR A 85 -4.52 -14.89 -0.71
C TYR A 85 -4.91 -15.54 0.63
N ILE A 86 -4.67 -14.84 1.75
CA ILE A 86 -5.06 -15.31 3.09
C ILE A 86 -6.58 -15.48 3.18
N ALA A 87 -7.35 -14.48 2.72
CA ALA A 87 -8.81 -14.53 2.70
C ALA A 87 -9.31 -15.75 1.91
N ALA A 88 -8.80 -15.93 0.68
CA ALA A 88 -9.18 -17.04 -0.17
C ALA A 88 -8.90 -18.40 0.48
N ARG A 89 -7.74 -18.57 1.13
CA ARG A 89 -7.41 -19.80 1.86
C ARG A 89 -8.33 -20.04 3.05
N HIS A 90 -8.64 -19.01 3.82
CA HIS A 90 -9.55 -19.14 4.95
C HIS A 90 -10.97 -19.53 4.47
N VAL A 91 -11.46 -18.91 3.39
CA VAL A 91 -12.76 -19.24 2.79
C VAL A 91 -12.84 -20.71 2.38
N THR A 92 -11.80 -21.25 1.72
CA THR A 92 -11.82 -22.63 1.22
C THR A 92 -11.57 -23.68 2.31
N GLN A 93 -10.87 -23.34 3.40
CA GLN A 93 -10.68 -24.23 4.54
C GLN A 93 -11.90 -24.30 5.47
N ALA A 94 -12.72 -23.24 5.54
CA ALA A 94 -13.94 -23.22 6.35
C ALA A 94 -15.10 -24.02 5.74
N GLY A 95 -14.97 -24.49 4.50
CA GLY A 95 -15.96 -25.30 3.78
C GLY A 95 -15.64 -26.80 3.70
N ALA A 96 -14.65 -27.29 4.46
CA ALA A 96 -14.27 -28.70 4.55
C ALA A 96 -14.64 -29.30 5.91
#